data_AF-A0A7S3YZ58-F1
#
_entry.id   AF-A0A7S3YZ58-F1
#
_cell.length_a   1.000
_cell.length_b   1.000
_cell.length_c   1.000
_cell.angle_alpha   90.00
_cell.angle_beta   90.00
_cell.angle_gamma   90.00
#
_symmetry.space_group_name_H-M   'P 1'
#
loop_
_entity.id
_entity.type
_entity.pdbx_description
1 polymer ?
#
loop_
_entity_poly.entity_id
_entity_poly.type
_entity_poly.pdbx_seq_one_letter_code
_entity_poly.pdbx_strand_id
1 'polypeptide(L)'
;SFQKFSTRAKAKIDAQTVSKVPVCVFAFDLLYHNEVDLLDQPLFVRQRLLRDTFCAKKGYFQFARERECKDASALEDFLQKSLKAGCEGLVVKSLNSKYVPGKRENSWLKLKPDYTEVGDSIDVVPVGAWHGNGRKAGWFSPFLLAVY
;
A
#
# COMPACT_ATOMS: atom_id res chain seq x y z
N SER A 1 -11.32 -6.98 1.92
CA SER A 1 -10.00 -7.62 1.82
C SER A 1 -9.57 -7.64 0.36
N PHE A 2 -8.26 -7.74 0.10
CA PHE A 2 -7.71 -7.85 -1.25
C PHE A 2 -8.22 -9.09 -2.00
N GLN A 3 -8.42 -10.21 -1.29
CA GLN A 3 -9.02 -11.43 -1.86
C GLN A 3 -10.41 -11.21 -2.46
N LYS A 4 -11.26 -10.38 -1.83
CA LYS A 4 -12.57 -10.03 -2.40
C LYS A 4 -12.43 -9.17 -3.65
N PHE A 5 -11.43 -8.29 -3.70
CA PHE A 5 -11.15 -7.46 -4.87
C PHE A 5 -10.64 -8.28 -6.05
N SER A 6 -9.82 -9.31 -5.81
CA SER A 6 -9.22 -10.13 -6.87
C SER A 6 -10.21 -11.03 -7.61
N THR A 7 -11.44 -11.20 -7.12
CA THR A 7 -12.52 -11.92 -7.82
C THR A 7 -13.16 -11.08 -8.94
N ARG A 8 -12.84 -9.80 -9.04
CA ARG A 8 -13.31 -8.94 -10.15
C ARG A 8 -12.73 -9.43 -11.47
N ALA A 9 -13.52 -9.37 -12.53
CA ALA A 9 -13.09 -9.73 -13.88
C ALA A 9 -11.93 -8.84 -14.34
N LYS A 10 -10.96 -9.43 -15.06
CA LYS A 10 -9.70 -8.77 -15.46
C LYS A 10 -9.70 -8.23 -16.91
N ALA A 11 -10.71 -8.55 -17.72
CA ALA A 11 -10.78 -8.17 -19.12
C ALA A 11 -12.21 -7.81 -19.56
N LYS A 12 -12.32 -6.88 -20.51
CA LYS A 12 -13.55 -6.45 -21.23
C LYS A 12 -14.80 -6.40 -20.35
N ILE A 13 -14.76 -5.57 -19.32
CA ILE A 13 -15.96 -5.18 -18.57
C ILE A 13 -16.59 -4.02 -19.36
N ASP A 14 -17.78 -4.23 -19.93
CA ASP A 14 -18.56 -3.08 -20.43
C ASP A 14 -18.93 -2.18 -19.24
N ALA A 15 -19.20 -0.89 -19.49
CA ALA A 15 -19.58 0.03 -18.43
C ALA A 15 -20.88 -0.37 -17.70
N GLN A 16 -21.65 -1.31 -18.25
CA GLN A 16 -22.94 -1.78 -17.74
C GLN A 16 -22.80 -2.98 -16.80
N THR A 17 -21.69 -3.71 -16.87
CA THR A 17 -21.39 -4.86 -16.03
C THR A 17 -20.77 -4.34 -14.75
N VAL A 18 -21.64 -3.80 -13.90
CA VAL A 18 -21.30 -3.39 -12.54
C VAL A 18 -20.75 -4.63 -11.83
N SER A 19 -19.43 -4.62 -11.60
CA SER A 19 -18.80 -5.67 -10.82
C SER A 19 -19.50 -5.77 -9.46
N LYS A 20 -19.91 -6.98 -9.07
CA LYS A 20 -20.59 -7.25 -7.79
C LYS A 20 -19.80 -6.79 -6.56
N VAL A 21 -18.50 -6.53 -6.72
CA VAL A 21 -17.62 -6.05 -5.65
C VAL A 21 -17.44 -4.53 -5.80
N PRO A 22 -18.11 -3.70 -4.97
CA PRO A 22 -17.92 -2.25 -5.00
C PRO A 22 -16.50 -1.88 -4.61
N VAL A 23 -15.99 -0.79 -5.18
CA VAL A 23 -14.61 -0.30 -4.96
C VAL A 23 -14.64 1.18 -4.63
N CYS A 24 -13.84 1.57 -3.65
CA CYS A 24 -13.53 2.94 -3.34
C CYS A 24 -12.05 3.19 -3.64
N VAL A 25 -11.75 4.25 -4.37
CA VAL A 25 -10.38 4.73 -4.59
C VAL A 25 -9.98 5.62 -3.42
N PHE A 26 -8.80 5.36 -2.86
CA PHE A 26 -8.18 6.20 -1.84
C PHE A 26 -6.95 6.90 -2.45
N ALA A 27 -7.12 8.13 -2.92
CA ALA A 27 -6.06 8.91 -3.57
C ALA A 27 -5.09 9.49 -2.54
N PHE A 28 -3.79 9.46 -2.85
CA PHE A 28 -2.73 9.81 -1.91
C PHE A 28 -1.60 10.68 -2.51
N ASP A 29 -1.56 10.87 -3.83
CA ASP A 29 -0.56 11.70 -4.52
C ASP A 29 -1.14 12.19 -5.87
N LEU A 30 -0.55 13.26 -6.41
CA LEU A 30 -0.87 13.81 -7.73
C LEU A 30 0.45 14.10 -8.46
N LEU A 31 0.69 13.39 -9.56
CA LEU A 31 1.98 13.40 -10.25
C LEU A 31 1.99 14.29 -11.52
N TYR A 32 0.82 14.62 -12.05
CA TYR A 32 0.65 15.41 -13.25
C TYR A 32 -0.70 16.14 -13.20
N HIS A 33 -0.71 17.41 -13.56
CA HIS A 33 -1.92 18.23 -13.52
C HIS A 33 -1.85 19.36 -14.54
N ASN A 34 -2.90 19.53 -15.37
CA ASN A 34 -3.02 20.60 -16.37
C ASN A 34 -1.75 20.80 -17.21
N GLU A 35 -1.29 19.71 -17.83
CA GLU A 35 -0.09 19.70 -18.69
C GLU A 35 1.25 19.93 -17.97
N VAL A 36 1.25 19.97 -16.64
CA VAL A 36 2.44 20.17 -15.82
C VAL A 36 2.81 18.90 -15.08
N ASP A 37 4.08 18.50 -15.22
CA ASP A 37 4.73 17.46 -14.42
C ASP A 37 5.01 17.96 -13.00
N LEU A 38 4.60 17.17 -12.00
CA LEU A 38 4.76 17.49 -10.58
C LEU A 38 5.82 16.62 -9.88
N LEU A 39 6.55 15.76 -10.59
CA LEU A 39 7.51 14.81 -10.03
C LEU A 39 8.61 15.50 -9.22
N ASP A 40 9.09 16.64 -9.71
CA ASP A 40 10.10 17.47 -9.04
C ASP A 40 9.54 18.34 -7.90
N GLN A 41 8.23 18.42 -7.75
CA GLN A 41 7.59 19.20 -6.69
C GLN A 41 7.62 18.43 -5.36
N PRO A 42 7.77 19.12 -4.22
CA PRO A 42 7.63 18.52 -2.90
C PRO A 42 6.27 17.86 -2.69
N LEU A 43 6.21 16.77 -1.91
CA LEU A 43 4.98 16.05 -1.62
C LEU A 43 3.87 16.95 -1.05
N PHE A 44 4.18 17.92 -0.19
CA PHE A 44 3.17 18.82 0.37
C PHE A 44 2.46 19.66 -0.71
N VAL A 45 3.18 20.07 -1.78
CA VAL A 45 2.60 20.79 -2.92
C VAL A 45 1.66 19.87 -3.70
N ARG A 46 2.10 18.63 -3.96
CA ARG A 46 1.31 17.63 -4.69
C ARG A 46 0.04 17.24 -3.93
N GLN A 47 0.13 17.07 -2.61
CA GLN A 47 -1.02 16.80 -1.74
C GLN A 47 -2.02 17.96 -1.72
N ARG A 48 -1.53 19.20 -1.66
CA ARG A 48 -2.40 20.38 -1.73
C ARG A 48 -3.15 20.42 -3.06
N LEU A 49 -2.43 20.32 -4.18
CA LEU A 49 -3.05 20.30 -5.52
C LEU A 49 -4.06 19.16 -5.67
N LEU A 50 -3.75 17.96 -5.15
CA LEU A 50 -4.68 16.82 -5.14
C LEU A 50 -6.00 17.18 -4.43
N ARG A 51 -5.93 17.84 -3.27
CA ARG A 51 -7.11 18.23 -2.49
C ARG A 51 -7.90 19.37 -3.12
N ASP A 52 -7.21 20.32 -3.73
CA ASP A 52 -7.82 21.46 -4.41
C ASP A 52 -8.48 21.04 -5.74
N THR A 53 -7.98 20.00 -6.39
CA THR A 53 -8.47 19.54 -7.71
C THR A 53 -9.68 18.60 -7.62
N PHE A 54 -9.73 17.73 -6.60
CA PHE A 54 -10.72 16.65 -6.53
C PHE A 54 -11.71 16.83 -5.38
N CYS A 55 -12.95 16.43 -5.60
CA CYS A 55 -13.98 16.36 -4.55
C CYS A 55 -14.17 14.93 -4.06
N ALA A 56 -14.06 14.71 -2.74
CA ALA A 56 -14.29 13.41 -2.15
C ALA A 56 -15.77 13.01 -2.21
N LYS A 57 -16.03 11.76 -2.61
CA LYS A 57 -17.34 11.10 -2.59
C LYS A 57 -17.23 9.78 -1.85
N LYS A 58 -17.85 9.71 -0.66
CA LYS A 58 -17.82 8.53 0.22
C LYS A 58 -18.21 7.26 -0.53
N GLY A 59 -17.38 6.23 -0.42
CA GLY A 59 -17.58 4.93 -1.07
C GLY A 59 -17.12 4.83 -2.53
N TYR A 60 -16.73 5.95 -3.17
CA TYR A 60 -16.28 5.98 -4.57
C TYR A 60 -14.85 6.52 -4.68
N PHE A 61 -14.62 7.73 -4.18
CA PHE A 61 -13.34 8.42 -4.22
C PHE A 61 -13.12 9.17 -2.92
N GLN A 62 -12.07 8.85 -2.19
CA GLN A 62 -11.71 9.49 -0.94
C GLN A 62 -10.21 9.78 -0.95
N PHE A 63 -9.78 10.71 -0.13
CA PHE A 63 -8.36 10.88 0.12
C PHE A 63 -7.89 9.83 1.14
N ALA A 64 -6.66 9.35 0.96
CA ALA A 64 -6.01 8.56 2.00
C ALA A 64 -5.96 9.39 3.29
N ARG A 65 -6.30 8.75 4.42
CA ARG A 65 -6.19 9.39 5.72
C ARG A 65 -4.73 9.65 6.02
N GLU A 66 -4.40 10.87 6.37
CA GLU A 66 -3.03 11.29 6.67
C GLU A 66 -2.96 12.03 8.00
N ARG A 67 -1.76 12.06 8.57
CA ARG A 67 -1.42 12.80 9.78
C ARG A 67 0.05 13.18 9.68
N GLU A 68 0.36 14.45 9.91
CA GLU A 68 1.74 14.85 10.15
C GLU A 68 2.11 14.43 11.58
N CYS A 69 3.15 13.60 11.69
CA CYS A 69 3.66 13.12 12.98
C CYS A 69 5.04 13.71 13.20
N LYS A 70 5.25 14.32 14.38
CA LYS A 70 6.53 14.93 14.79
C LYS A 70 7.29 14.08 15.81
N ASP A 71 6.64 13.06 16.36
CA ASP A 71 7.17 12.17 17.37
C ASP A 71 6.69 10.71 17.14
N ALA A 72 7.36 9.77 17.78
CA ALA A 72 7.09 8.34 17.64
C ALA A 72 5.73 7.93 18.24
N SER A 73 5.27 8.59 19.31
CA SER A 73 4.01 8.25 19.98
C SER A 73 2.80 8.55 19.08
N ALA A 74 2.81 9.71 18.42
CA ALA A 74 1.79 10.09 17.44
C ALA A 74 1.74 9.12 16.25
N LEU A 75 2.91 8.59 15.83
CA LEU A 75 3.02 7.61 14.77
C LEU A 75 2.45 6.25 15.19
N GLU A 76 2.76 5.79 16.40
CA GLU A 76 2.25 4.53 16.96
C GLU A 76 0.73 4.57 17.15
N ASP A 77 0.18 5.65 17.72
CA ASP A 77 -1.27 5.84 17.82
C ASP A 77 -1.95 5.81 16.44
N PHE A 78 -1.31 6.44 15.44
CA PHE A 78 -1.84 6.41 14.08
C PHE A 78 -1.74 5.03 13.42
N LEU A 79 -0.68 4.27 13.71
CA LEU A 79 -0.52 2.89 13.26
C LEU A 79 -1.65 2.02 13.83
N GLN A 80 -1.89 2.08 15.15
CA GLN A 80 -2.97 1.33 15.81
C GLN A 80 -4.35 1.69 15.23
N LYS A 81 -4.61 2.97 14.96
CA LYS A 81 -5.84 3.41 14.29
C LYS A 81 -5.98 2.86 12.87
N SER A 82 -4.87 2.77 12.12
CA SER A 82 -4.88 2.21 10.75
C SER A 82 -5.21 0.72 10.76
N LEU A 83 -4.66 -0.03 11.71
CA LEU A 83 -4.88 -1.47 11.84
C LEU A 83 -6.33 -1.76 12.24
N LYS A 84 -6.87 -1.01 13.21
CA LYS A 84 -8.30 -1.08 13.59
C LYS A 84 -9.25 -0.73 12.43
N ALA A 85 -8.80 0.08 11.48
CA ALA A 85 -9.54 0.39 10.26
C ALA A 85 -9.37 -0.67 9.14
N GLY A 86 -8.64 -1.77 9.39
CA GLY A 86 -8.41 -2.85 8.44
C GLY A 86 -7.34 -2.55 7.37
N CYS A 87 -6.48 -1.56 7.60
CA CYS A 87 -5.32 -1.30 6.75
C CYS A 87 -4.14 -2.20 7.14
N GLU A 88 -3.18 -2.41 6.23
CA GLU A 88 -1.97 -3.21 6.51
C GLU A 88 -0.96 -2.49 7.43
N GLY A 89 -1.07 -1.18 7.59
CA GLY A 89 -0.12 -0.35 8.31
C GLY A 89 -0.07 1.06 7.72
N LEU A 90 1.08 1.73 7.88
CA LEU A 90 1.31 3.10 7.43
C LEU A 90 2.33 3.18 6.29
N VAL A 91 2.21 4.25 5.51
CA VAL A 91 3.29 4.72 4.62
C VAL A 91 3.74 6.07 5.15
N VAL A 92 4.95 6.11 5.71
CA VAL A 92 5.59 7.33 6.21
C VAL A 92 6.29 8.00 5.05
N LYS A 93 5.94 9.26 4.77
CA LYS A 93 6.48 10.01 3.65
C LYS A 93 7.13 11.30 4.13
N SER A 94 8.31 11.61 3.61
CA SER A 94 8.91 12.93 3.81
C SER A 94 8.15 14.00 3.00
N LEU A 95 7.67 15.05 3.66
CA LEU A 95 6.90 16.13 3.03
C LEU A 95 7.71 16.90 1.97
N ASN A 96 9.02 16.98 2.14
CA ASN A 96 9.92 17.66 1.22
C ASN A 96 10.44 16.75 0.09
N SER A 97 9.91 15.53 -0.03
CA SER A 97 10.38 14.57 -1.04
C SER A 97 9.76 14.79 -2.42
N LYS A 98 10.60 14.67 -3.44
CA LYS A 98 10.21 14.51 -4.83
C LYS A 98 9.66 13.11 -5.09
N TYR A 99 8.94 12.93 -6.19
CA TYR A 99 8.55 11.61 -6.68
C TYR A 99 9.58 11.14 -7.72
N VAL A 100 10.22 10.00 -7.47
CA VAL A 100 11.22 9.44 -8.39
C VAL A 100 10.71 8.11 -8.95
N PRO A 101 10.22 8.07 -10.20
CA PRO A 101 9.68 6.86 -10.79
C PRO A 101 10.71 5.72 -10.81
N GLY A 102 10.27 4.51 -10.47
CA GLY A 102 11.09 3.30 -10.55
C GLY A 102 12.18 3.16 -9.49
N LYS A 103 12.40 4.16 -8.62
CA LYS A 103 13.38 4.08 -7.54
C LYS A 103 12.72 3.81 -6.19
N ARG A 104 13.37 2.95 -5.40
CA ARG A 104 13.01 2.69 -4.01
C ARG A 104 13.86 3.58 -3.11
N GLU A 105 13.35 4.77 -2.85
CA GLU A 105 14.00 5.77 -1.99
C GLU A 105 13.53 5.65 -0.54
N ASN A 106 14.36 6.11 0.40
CA ASN A 106 14.02 6.17 1.83
C ASN A 106 13.02 7.28 2.17
N SER A 107 12.53 8.02 1.16
CA SER A 107 11.51 9.04 1.36
C SER A 107 10.14 8.44 1.71
N TRP A 108 9.88 7.18 1.32
CA TRP A 108 8.59 6.48 1.48
C TRP A 108 8.82 5.15 2.19
N LEU A 109 8.62 5.13 3.51
CA LEU A 109 8.82 3.96 4.35
C LEU A 109 7.50 3.29 4.67
N LYS A 110 7.44 1.97 4.51
CA LYS A 110 6.29 1.18 4.94
C LYS A 110 6.51 0.80 6.39
N LEU A 111 5.57 1.15 7.27
CA LEU A 111 5.57 0.72 8.66
C LEU A 111 4.42 -0.28 8.85
N LYS A 112 4.77 -1.54 9.05
CA LYS A 112 3.84 -2.64 9.24
C LYS A 112 4.00 -3.22 10.65
N PRO A 113 2.91 -3.75 11.26
CA PRO A 113 2.99 -4.44 12.54
C PRO A 113 3.89 -5.67 12.49
N ASP A 114 4.04 -6.31 11.33
CA ASP A 114 4.97 -7.45 11.15
C ASP A 114 6.46 -7.07 11.36
N TYR A 115 6.77 -5.77 11.41
CA TYR A 115 8.12 -5.28 11.74
C TYR A 115 8.31 -5.04 13.24
N THR A 116 7.25 -5.17 14.04
CA THR A 116 7.30 -5.16 15.50
C THR A 116 7.07 -6.58 16.01
N GLU A 117 7.31 -6.84 17.29
CA GLU A 117 7.10 -8.16 17.91
C GLU A 117 5.62 -8.62 17.96
N VAL A 118 4.72 -7.88 17.29
CA VAL A 118 3.25 -8.03 17.36
C VAL A 118 2.69 -8.62 16.05
N GLY A 119 3.47 -9.45 15.37
CA GLY A 119 3.04 -10.19 14.18
C GLY A 119 2.42 -11.56 14.55
N ASP A 120 1.51 -12.05 13.70
CA ASP A 120 1.04 -13.43 13.81
C ASP A 120 2.20 -14.39 13.45
N SER A 121 2.66 -15.15 14.44
CA SER A 121 3.63 -16.23 14.23
C SER A 121 2.93 -17.57 14.35
N ILE A 122 3.25 -18.50 13.45
CA ILE A 122 2.76 -19.88 13.49
C ILE A 122 3.93 -20.84 13.43
N ASP A 123 3.87 -21.89 14.25
CA ASP A 123 4.81 -23.00 14.17
C ASP A 123 4.38 -23.95 13.06
N VAL A 124 5.31 -24.27 12.16
CA VAL A 124 5.03 -25.05 10.95
C VAL A 124 6.13 -26.07 10.70
N VAL A 125 5.75 -27.21 10.13
CA VAL A 125 6.67 -28.31 9.82
C VAL A 125 7.00 -28.29 8.32
N PRO A 126 8.29 -28.23 7.92
CA PRO A 126 8.67 -28.43 6.53
C PRO A 126 8.41 -29.87 6.09
N VAL A 127 7.59 -30.06 5.06
CA VAL A 127 7.21 -31.39 4.54
C VAL A 127 7.64 -31.63 3.10
N GLY A 128 8.24 -30.63 2.44
CA GLY A 128 8.78 -30.75 1.09
C GLY A 128 9.60 -29.54 0.67
N ALA A 129 10.38 -29.68 -0.40
CA ALA A 129 11.17 -28.58 -0.95
C ALA A 129 11.44 -28.76 -2.46
N TRP A 130 11.64 -27.65 -3.18
CA TRP A 130 12.00 -27.63 -4.61
C TRP A 130 13.35 -26.93 -4.82
N HIS A 131 14.07 -27.32 -5.87
CA HIS A 131 15.26 -26.57 -6.28
C HIS A 131 14.90 -25.15 -6.70
N GLY A 132 15.69 -24.19 -6.23
CA GLY A 132 15.54 -22.80 -6.62
C GLY A 132 15.88 -22.56 -8.09
N ASN A 133 15.42 -21.42 -8.60
CA ASN A 133 15.75 -20.96 -9.94
C ASN A 133 16.70 -19.75 -9.89
N GLY A 134 17.48 -19.55 -10.95
CA GLY A 134 18.38 -18.40 -11.10
C GLY A 134 19.42 -18.32 -9.98
N ARG A 135 19.47 -17.19 -9.26
CA ARG A 135 20.38 -16.98 -8.13
C ARG A 135 20.28 -18.07 -7.04
N LYS A 136 19.12 -18.73 -6.92
CA LYS A 136 18.86 -19.76 -5.90
C LYS A 136 19.07 -21.19 -6.39
N ALA A 137 19.61 -21.40 -7.60
CA ALA A 137 19.74 -22.74 -8.18
C ALA A 137 20.58 -23.71 -7.34
N GLY A 138 21.52 -23.19 -6.54
CA GLY A 138 22.39 -24.01 -5.68
C GLY A 138 21.74 -24.52 -4.39
N TRP A 139 20.49 -24.18 -4.07
CA TRP A 139 19.84 -24.63 -2.84
C TRP A 139 18.32 -24.81 -3.00
N PHE A 140 17.72 -25.46 -2.00
CA PHE A 140 16.28 -25.66 -1.96
C PHE A 140 15.53 -24.35 -1.62
N SER A 141 14.65 -23.92 -2.52
CA SER A 141 13.77 -22.76 -2.35
C SER A 141 12.71 -22.79 -3.47
N PRO A 142 11.39 -22.88 -3.18
CA PRO A 142 10.74 -22.76 -1.87
C PRO A 142 10.58 -24.08 -1.10
N PHE A 143 10.16 -23.98 0.18
CA PHE A 143 9.76 -25.09 1.04
C PHE A 143 8.23 -25.17 1.12
N LEU A 144 7.69 -26.39 1.20
CA LEU A 144 6.30 -26.67 1.56
C LEU A 144 6.20 -26.81 3.08
N LEU A 145 5.30 -26.04 3.68
CA LEU A 145 5.09 -26.01 5.13
C LEU A 145 3.69 -26.57 5.45
N ALA A 146 3.58 -27.36 6.51
CA ALA A 146 2.34 -27.93 7.01
C ALA A 146 2.08 -27.53 8.47
N VAL A 147 0.81 -27.46 8.84
CA VAL A 147 0.32 -27.31 10.23
C VAL A 147 -0.31 -28.65 10.64
N TYR A 148 -0.25 -29.00 11.92
CA TYR A 148 -0.85 -30.22 12.47
C TYR A 148 -2.39 -30.13 12.54
#